data_AF-A0A2V7VBQ0-F1
#
_entry.id   AF-A0A2V7VBQ0-F1
#
_cell.length_a   1.000
_cell.length_b   1.000
_cell.length_c   1.000
_cell.angle_alpha   90.00
_cell.angle_beta   90.00
_cell.angle_gamma   90.00
#
_symmetry.space_group_name_H-M   'P 1'
#
loop_
_entity.id
_entity.type
_entity.pdbx_description
1 polymer ?
#
loop_
_entity_poly.entity_id
_entity_poly.type
_entity_poly.pdbx_seq_one_letter_code
_entity_poly.pdbx_strand_id
1 'polypeptide(L)'
;AFWAVPGLGLALAACGHRDQRLVDQYFNAVNAKDNQTLSSFAAVGFDKKVDRWRIVKEEDEEKTTMPLTELVNKQKELDKAVADNKKAATAYSMDHYAEVDQVREARKASKGVPGKLSGVAGEWDKYNQKDRDLKKSLAEANAAVEKEKRNVERSLGPTENAEGLTGDVITKKLDLVLTIGGEDKPYVMTLLKYDVKGNARPRWVVQDLKPAS
;
A
#
# COMPACT_ATOMS: atom_id res chain seq x y z
N ALA A 1 57.90 -15.34 37.54
CA ALA A 1 57.38 -14.15 36.85
C ALA A 1 56.51 -14.64 35.70
N PHE A 2 55.19 -14.55 35.86
CA PHE A 2 54.21 -15.02 34.88
C PHE A 2 54.01 -13.95 33.81
N TRP A 3 54.21 -14.34 32.54
CA TRP A 3 53.80 -13.55 31.39
C TRP A 3 52.32 -13.77 31.14
N ALA A 4 51.51 -12.72 31.22
CA ALA A 4 50.11 -12.74 30.83
C ALA A 4 50.01 -12.42 29.33
N VAL A 5 49.63 -13.42 28.53
CA VAL A 5 49.15 -13.21 27.15
C VAL A 5 47.65 -12.94 27.25
N PRO A 6 47.16 -11.74 26.88
CA PRO A 6 45.73 -11.52 26.81
C PRO A 6 45.19 -12.26 25.58
N GLY A 7 44.40 -13.30 25.84
CA GLY A 7 43.63 -13.99 24.82
C GLY A 7 42.64 -13.03 24.16
N LEU A 8 42.83 -12.79 22.86
CA LEU A 8 41.81 -12.22 21.99
C LEU A 8 40.64 -13.21 21.94
N GLY A 9 39.60 -12.94 22.73
CA GLY A 9 38.30 -13.56 22.54
C GLY A 9 37.68 -13.02 21.26
N LEU A 10 37.89 -13.72 20.14
CA LEU A 10 37.04 -13.59 18.97
C LEU A 10 35.65 -14.10 19.38
N ALA A 11 34.80 -13.17 19.80
CA ALA A 11 33.36 -13.38 19.82
C ALA A 11 32.91 -13.60 18.38
N LEU A 12 32.91 -14.86 17.94
CA LEU A 12 32.10 -15.32 16.83
C LEU A 12 30.65 -15.08 17.25
N ALA A 13 30.13 -13.89 16.97
CA ALA A 13 28.70 -13.69 16.88
C ALA A 13 28.19 -14.79 15.94
N ALA A 14 27.33 -15.66 16.44
CA ALA A 14 26.61 -16.59 15.61
C ALA A 14 25.80 -15.76 14.61
N CYS A 15 26.34 -15.57 13.40
CA CYS A 15 25.74 -14.81 12.31
C CYS A 15 24.55 -15.57 11.72
N GLY A 16 23.52 -15.80 12.53
CA GLY A 16 22.19 -16.12 12.04
C GLY A 16 21.44 -14.81 11.91
N HIS A 17 21.15 -14.39 10.68
CA HIS A 17 20.24 -13.27 10.46
C HIS A 17 18.88 -13.60 11.06
N ARG A 18 18.31 -12.64 11.81
CA ARG A 18 17.07 -12.84 12.56
C ARG A 18 15.89 -13.15 11.62
N ASP A 19 15.96 -12.66 10.39
CA ASP A 19 14.92 -12.83 9.38
C ASP A 19 15.21 -13.95 8.35
N GLN A 20 16.30 -14.72 8.52
CA GLN A 20 16.68 -15.77 7.56
C GLN A 20 15.53 -16.75 7.31
N ARG A 21 14.83 -17.17 8.36
CA ARG A 21 13.69 -18.10 8.25
C ARG A 21 12.55 -17.55 7.38
N LEU A 22 12.28 -16.25 7.45
CA LEU A 22 11.25 -15.59 6.63
C LEU A 22 11.69 -15.57 5.17
N VAL A 23 12.95 -15.20 4.90
CA VAL A 23 13.53 -15.15 3.56
C VAL A 23 13.55 -16.56 2.93
N ASP A 24 13.96 -17.57 3.70
CA ASP A 24 13.91 -18.98 3.29
C ASP A 24 12.48 -19.40 2.95
N GLN A 25 11.51 -19.10 3.82
CA GLN A 25 10.10 -19.42 3.57
C GLN A 25 9.59 -18.76 2.28
N TYR A 26 9.94 -17.50 2.03
CA TYR A 26 9.55 -16.77 0.84
C TYR A 26 10.10 -17.42 -0.43
N PHE A 27 11.42 -17.61 -0.53
CA PHE A 27 12.03 -18.12 -1.76
C PHE A 27 11.77 -19.61 -1.98
N ASN A 28 11.59 -20.40 -0.91
CA ASN A 28 11.11 -21.78 -1.05
C ASN A 28 9.70 -21.81 -1.66
N ALA A 29 8.79 -20.96 -1.20
CA ALA A 29 7.44 -20.88 -1.75
C ALA A 29 7.43 -20.35 -3.20
N VAL A 30 8.27 -19.36 -3.52
CA VAL A 30 8.49 -18.89 -4.90
C VAL A 30 8.96 -20.03 -5.81
N ASN A 31 10.00 -20.75 -5.43
CA ASN A 31 10.56 -21.83 -6.24
C ASN A 31 9.59 -23.00 -6.39
N ALA A 32 8.78 -23.27 -5.37
CA ALA A 32 7.72 -24.27 -5.40
C ALA A 32 6.46 -23.81 -6.17
N LYS A 33 6.39 -22.54 -6.58
CA LYS A 33 5.18 -21.91 -7.14
C LYS A 33 3.96 -22.03 -6.21
N ASP A 34 4.20 -22.03 -4.90
CA ASP A 34 3.17 -22.13 -3.88
C ASP A 34 2.56 -20.75 -3.59
N ASN A 35 1.66 -20.34 -4.46
CA ASN A 35 0.95 -19.06 -4.35
C ASN A 35 0.06 -18.99 -3.11
N GLN A 36 -0.44 -20.13 -2.61
CA GLN A 36 -1.26 -20.17 -1.41
C GLN A 36 -0.43 -19.77 -0.19
N THR A 37 0.75 -20.39 -0.02
CA THR A 37 1.68 -20.02 1.05
C THR A 37 2.15 -18.58 0.92
N LEU A 38 2.57 -18.14 -0.28
CA LEU A 38 3.00 -16.75 -0.50
C LEU A 38 1.91 -15.73 -0.14
N SER A 39 0.66 -15.97 -0.54
CA SER A 39 -0.43 -15.02 -0.31
C SER A 39 -0.73 -14.76 1.17
N SER A 40 -0.32 -15.67 2.06
CA SER A 40 -0.53 -15.56 3.51
C SER A 40 0.42 -14.57 4.22
N PHE A 41 1.57 -14.25 3.62
CA PHE A 41 2.58 -13.37 4.21
C PHE A 41 3.36 -12.49 3.21
N ALA A 42 2.99 -12.43 1.93
CA ALA A 42 3.65 -11.59 0.93
C ALA A 42 2.66 -10.80 0.05
N ALA A 43 2.92 -9.51 -0.14
CA ALA A 43 2.26 -8.59 -1.08
C ALA A 43 2.75 -8.67 -2.50
N VAL A 44 3.94 -9.23 -2.68
CA VAL A 44 4.53 -9.44 -3.99
C VAL A 44 4.84 -10.92 -4.17
N GLY A 45 4.69 -11.37 -5.40
CA GLY A 45 5.30 -12.61 -5.85
C GLY A 45 6.68 -12.34 -6.47
N PHE A 46 7.36 -13.40 -6.86
CA PHE A 46 8.56 -13.34 -7.67
C PHE A 46 8.50 -14.45 -8.71
N ASP A 47 8.79 -14.13 -9.96
CA ASP A 47 8.55 -15.00 -11.12
C ASP A 47 9.79 -15.80 -11.55
N LYS A 48 10.97 -15.38 -11.09
CA LYS A 48 12.24 -16.06 -11.37
C LYS A 48 12.51 -17.14 -10.34
N LYS A 49 12.99 -18.29 -10.81
CA LYS A 49 13.60 -19.29 -9.95
C LYS A 49 14.87 -18.72 -9.33
N VAL A 50 15.02 -18.88 -8.02
CA VAL A 50 16.21 -18.45 -7.27
C VAL A 50 16.97 -19.68 -6.82
N ASP A 51 18.21 -19.85 -7.29
CA ASP A 51 19.02 -21.02 -6.99
C ASP A 51 19.58 -20.96 -5.56
N ARG A 52 19.95 -19.76 -5.11
CA ARG A 52 20.41 -19.48 -3.73
C ARG A 52 20.06 -18.05 -3.34
N TRP A 53 19.90 -17.80 -2.05
CA TRP A 53 19.70 -16.46 -1.51
C TRP A 53 20.47 -16.30 -0.20
N ARG A 54 20.90 -15.08 0.08
CA ARG A 54 21.49 -14.71 1.37
C ARG A 54 21.17 -13.27 1.74
N ILE A 55 21.01 -13.02 3.03
CA ILE A 55 20.94 -11.66 3.57
C ILE A 55 22.38 -11.13 3.65
N VAL A 56 22.57 -9.92 3.14
CA VAL A 56 23.84 -9.18 3.21
C VAL A 56 23.80 -8.17 4.35
N LYS A 57 22.66 -7.51 4.53
CA LYS A 57 22.46 -6.47 5.55
C LYS A 57 21.00 -6.44 5.99
N GLU A 58 20.79 -6.24 7.29
CA GLU A 58 19.49 -5.84 7.85
C GLU A 58 19.58 -4.33 8.12
N GLU A 59 18.66 -3.55 7.57
CA GLU A 59 18.53 -2.13 7.95
C GLU A 59 17.76 -1.99 9.28
N ASP A 60 17.89 -0.83 9.91
CA ASP A 60 17.18 -0.51 11.14
C ASP A 60 15.66 -0.52 10.94
N GLU A 61 14.95 -0.90 11.99
CA GLU A 61 13.49 -0.91 11.99
C GLU A 61 12.97 0.52 12.13
N GLU A 62 12.17 0.96 11.17
CA GLU A 62 11.45 2.23 11.21
C GLU A 62 10.05 2.01 11.77
N LYS A 63 9.62 2.88 12.68
CA LYS A 63 8.33 2.77 13.35
C LYS A 63 7.48 4.00 13.02
N THR A 64 6.29 3.76 12.49
CA THR A 64 5.32 4.81 12.13
C THR A 64 3.95 4.47 12.69
N THR A 65 3.09 5.45 12.88
CA THR A 65 1.70 5.19 13.30
C THR A 65 0.94 4.50 12.18
N MET A 66 0.09 3.53 12.53
CA MET A 66 -0.72 2.82 11.56
C MET A 66 -1.67 3.78 10.81
N PRO A 67 -1.65 3.80 9.46
CA PRO A 67 -2.39 4.79 8.68
C PRO A 67 -3.88 4.46 8.52
N LEU A 68 -4.33 3.26 8.90
CA LEU A 68 -5.68 2.76 8.59
C LEU A 68 -6.79 3.70 9.08
N THR A 69 -6.69 4.23 10.30
CA THR A 69 -7.67 5.19 10.84
C THR A 69 -7.73 6.47 10.00
N GLU A 70 -6.57 7.00 9.60
CA GLU A 70 -6.49 8.20 8.75
C GLU A 70 -7.08 7.93 7.35
N LEU A 71 -6.77 6.77 6.76
CA LEU A 71 -7.30 6.36 5.46
C LEU A 71 -8.83 6.24 5.47
N VAL A 72 -9.40 5.63 6.52
CA VAL A 72 -10.86 5.51 6.70
C VAL A 72 -11.51 6.88 6.90
N ASN A 73 -10.87 7.79 7.65
CA ASN A 73 -11.39 9.14 7.80
C ASN A 73 -11.38 9.91 6.47
N LYS A 74 -10.29 9.82 5.71
CA LYS A 74 -10.19 10.42 4.37
C LYS A 74 -11.25 9.87 3.42
N GLN A 75 -11.53 8.57 3.46
CA GLN A 75 -12.61 7.95 2.69
C GLN A 75 -13.97 8.57 3.04
N LYS A 76 -14.30 8.66 4.33
CA LYS A 76 -15.57 9.27 4.81
C LYS A 76 -15.70 10.74 4.41
N GLU A 77 -14.62 11.51 4.45
CA GLU A 77 -14.59 12.90 4.01
C GLU A 77 -14.84 13.03 2.50
N LEU A 78 -14.26 12.15 1.70
CA LEU A 78 -14.47 12.12 0.25
C LEU A 78 -15.90 11.70 -0.10
N ASP A 79 -16.46 10.70 0.58
CA ASP A 79 -17.87 10.30 0.42
C ASP A 79 -18.80 11.48 0.71
N LYS A 80 -18.55 12.21 1.80
CA LYS A 80 -19.30 13.43 2.13
C LYS A 80 -19.14 14.50 1.05
N ALA A 81 -17.91 14.74 0.57
CA ALA A 81 -17.66 15.72 -0.48
C ALA A 81 -18.37 15.37 -1.80
N VAL A 82 -18.43 14.08 -2.17
CA VAL A 82 -19.20 13.60 -3.33
C VAL A 82 -20.70 13.88 -3.13
N ALA A 83 -21.24 13.54 -1.95
CA ALA A 83 -22.65 13.77 -1.63
C ALA A 83 -23.01 15.28 -1.65
N ASP A 84 -22.17 16.11 -1.04
CA ASP A 84 -22.34 17.56 -0.99
C ASP A 84 -22.25 18.18 -2.39
N ASN A 85 -21.28 17.76 -3.22
CA ASN A 85 -21.17 18.20 -4.60
C ASN A 85 -22.39 17.80 -5.44
N LYS A 86 -22.87 16.57 -5.29
CA LYS A 86 -24.09 16.09 -5.97
C LYS A 86 -25.32 16.89 -5.57
N LYS A 87 -25.46 17.21 -4.27
CA LYS A 87 -26.56 18.04 -3.77
C LYS A 87 -26.50 19.46 -4.36
N ALA A 88 -25.33 20.09 -4.32
CA ALA A 88 -25.14 21.43 -4.89
C ALA A 88 -25.36 21.45 -6.41
N ALA A 89 -24.84 20.48 -7.14
CA ALA A 89 -25.07 20.33 -8.58
C ALA A 89 -26.56 20.12 -8.89
N THR A 90 -27.27 19.31 -8.10
CA THR A 90 -28.71 19.10 -8.30
C THR A 90 -29.50 20.39 -8.07
N ALA A 91 -29.22 21.12 -6.99
CA ALA A 91 -29.86 22.42 -6.72
C ALA A 91 -29.59 23.41 -7.88
N TYR A 92 -28.33 23.54 -8.29
CA TYR A 92 -27.96 24.38 -9.43
C TYR A 92 -28.69 23.98 -10.73
N SER A 93 -28.78 22.68 -11.01
CA SER A 93 -29.51 22.18 -12.18
C SER A 93 -31.00 22.46 -12.13
N MET A 94 -31.60 22.56 -10.94
CA MET A 94 -33.01 22.87 -10.78
C MET A 94 -33.26 24.36 -10.95
N ASP A 95 -32.39 25.20 -10.38
CA ASP A 95 -32.45 26.66 -10.50
C ASP A 95 -32.22 27.15 -11.94
N HIS A 96 -31.48 26.37 -12.75
CA HIS A 96 -31.16 26.66 -14.15
C HIS A 96 -31.62 25.56 -15.12
N TYR A 97 -32.77 24.94 -14.84
CA TYR A 97 -33.21 23.72 -15.52
C TYR A 97 -33.24 23.84 -17.06
N ALA A 98 -33.86 24.89 -17.59
CA ALA A 98 -34.02 25.08 -19.03
C ALA A 98 -32.65 25.33 -19.72
N GLU A 99 -31.80 26.12 -19.09
CA GLU A 99 -30.46 26.43 -19.59
C GLU A 99 -29.54 25.22 -19.55
N VAL A 100 -29.55 24.45 -18.45
CA VAL A 100 -28.76 23.22 -18.31
C VAL A 100 -29.23 22.16 -19.32
N ASP A 101 -30.52 22.03 -19.57
CA ASP A 101 -31.05 21.12 -20.58
C ASP A 101 -30.59 21.52 -22.00
N GLN A 102 -30.66 22.81 -22.34
CA GLN A 102 -30.12 23.33 -23.62
C GLN A 102 -28.61 23.09 -23.75
N VAL A 103 -27.84 23.26 -22.67
CA VAL A 103 -26.40 22.94 -22.65
C VAL A 103 -26.16 21.45 -22.87
N ARG A 104 -26.95 20.56 -22.26
CA ARG A 104 -26.86 19.11 -22.44
C ARG A 104 -27.16 18.71 -23.88
N GLU A 105 -28.24 19.21 -24.45
CA GLU A 105 -28.64 18.89 -25.83
C GLU A 105 -27.64 19.43 -26.86
N ALA A 106 -27.12 20.65 -26.66
CA ALA A 106 -26.05 21.19 -27.51
C ALA A 106 -24.82 20.27 -27.50
N ARG A 107 -24.39 19.80 -26.32
CA ARG A 107 -23.24 18.90 -26.19
C ARG A 107 -23.47 17.51 -26.76
N LYS A 108 -24.65 16.92 -26.53
CA LYS A 108 -25.02 15.61 -27.13
C LYS A 108 -24.98 15.68 -28.66
N ALA A 109 -25.39 16.80 -29.23
CA ALA A 109 -25.34 17.05 -30.66
C ALA A 109 -23.94 17.49 -31.17
N SER A 110 -22.91 17.47 -30.32
CA SER A 110 -21.56 17.99 -30.63
C SER A 110 -21.55 19.44 -31.15
N LYS A 111 -22.56 20.23 -30.77
CA LYS A 111 -22.67 21.65 -31.10
C LYS A 111 -22.00 22.50 -30.01
N GLY A 112 -21.42 23.63 -30.41
CA GLY A 112 -20.91 24.61 -29.47
C GLY A 112 -22.03 25.16 -28.57
N VAL A 113 -21.72 25.41 -27.30
CA VAL A 113 -22.68 26.03 -26.37
C VAL A 113 -22.91 27.49 -26.79
N PRO A 114 -24.16 27.93 -26.98
CA PRO A 114 -24.48 29.32 -27.28
C PRO A 114 -23.88 30.29 -26.25
N GLY A 115 -23.38 31.45 -26.70
CA GLY A 115 -22.71 32.42 -25.81
C GLY A 115 -23.56 32.86 -24.61
N LYS A 116 -24.89 32.98 -24.79
CA LYS A 116 -25.86 33.28 -23.72
C LYS A 116 -25.93 32.21 -22.61
N LEU A 117 -25.51 30.98 -22.90
CA LEU A 117 -25.47 29.86 -21.96
C LEU A 117 -24.06 29.60 -21.41
N SER A 118 -23.06 30.37 -21.82
CA SER A 118 -21.65 30.13 -21.44
C SER A 118 -21.42 30.14 -19.93
N GLY A 119 -22.06 31.07 -19.20
CA GLY A 119 -21.99 31.14 -17.74
C GLY A 119 -22.57 29.91 -17.06
N VAL A 120 -23.77 29.47 -17.47
CA VAL A 120 -24.42 28.27 -16.94
C VAL A 120 -23.62 27.03 -17.28
N ALA A 121 -23.13 26.92 -18.52
CA ALA A 121 -22.31 25.81 -18.95
C ALA A 121 -20.99 25.73 -18.18
N GLY A 122 -20.32 26.85 -17.94
CA GLY A 122 -19.07 26.90 -17.18
C GLY A 122 -19.25 26.50 -15.72
N GLU A 123 -20.31 26.97 -15.06
CA GLU A 123 -20.58 26.58 -13.67
C GLU A 123 -21.04 25.12 -13.57
N TRP A 124 -21.88 24.66 -14.51
CA TRP A 124 -22.25 23.25 -14.65
C TRP A 124 -21.02 22.35 -14.85
N ASP A 125 -20.04 22.80 -15.63
CA ASP A 125 -18.79 22.09 -15.83
C ASP A 125 -17.94 21.97 -14.59
N LYS A 126 -17.90 23.00 -13.74
CA LYS A 126 -17.20 22.92 -12.45
C LYS A 126 -17.77 21.80 -11.59
N TYR A 127 -19.09 21.67 -11.51
CA TYR A 127 -19.73 20.59 -10.76
C TYR A 127 -19.39 19.21 -11.34
N ASN A 128 -19.43 19.07 -12.67
CA ASN A 128 -19.12 17.80 -13.33
C ASN A 128 -17.65 17.42 -13.20
N GLN A 129 -16.73 18.38 -13.36
CA GLN A 129 -15.30 18.17 -13.21
C GLN A 129 -14.97 17.80 -11.75
N LYS A 130 -15.52 18.56 -10.79
CA LYS A 130 -15.37 18.26 -9.36
C LYS A 130 -15.93 16.89 -9.00
N ASP A 131 -17.09 16.49 -9.55
CA ASP A 131 -17.65 15.14 -9.35
C ASP A 131 -16.71 14.05 -9.86
N ARG A 132 -16.12 14.21 -11.05
CA ARG A 132 -15.14 13.27 -11.61
C ARG A 132 -13.90 13.18 -10.73
N ASP A 133 -13.34 14.30 -10.32
CA ASP A 133 -12.12 14.35 -9.52
C ASP A 133 -12.34 13.77 -8.11
N LEU A 134 -13.48 14.08 -7.49
CA LEU A 134 -13.87 13.51 -6.19
C LEU A 134 -14.09 12.00 -6.27
N LYS A 135 -14.78 11.50 -7.30
CA LYS A 135 -14.98 10.06 -7.49
C LYS A 135 -13.69 9.30 -7.76
N LYS A 136 -12.78 9.90 -8.53
CA LYS A 136 -11.43 9.33 -8.72
C LYS A 136 -10.68 9.26 -7.38
N SER A 137 -10.70 10.34 -6.62
CA SER A 137 -10.04 10.41 -5.31
C SER A 137 -10.64 9.41 -4.32
N LEU A 138 -11.97 9.25 -4.33
CA LEU A 138 -12.68 8.27 -3.50
C LEU A 138 -12.31 6.83 -3.90
N ALA A 139 -12.21 6.53 -5.20
CA ALA A 139 -11.77 5.22 -5.66
C ALA A 139 -10.32 4.91 -5.21
N GLU A 140 -9.42 5.89 -5.26
CA GLU A 140 -8.06 5.77 -4.75
C GLU A 140 -8.04 5.56 -3.22
N ALA A 141 -8.87 6.30 -2.48
CA ALA A 141 -9.01 6.14 -1.02
C ALA A 141 -9.55 4.73 -0.65
N ASN A 142 -10.58 4.25 -1.36
CA ASN A 142 -11.11 2.90 -1.18
C ASN A 142 -10.02 1.84 -1.43
N ALA A 143 -9.26 1.99 -2.52
CA ALA A 143 -8.17 1.08 -2.83
C ALA A 143 -7.07 1.10 -1.76
N ALA A 144 -6.76 2.27 -1.20
CA ALA A 144 -5.79 2.42 -0.12
C ALA A 144 -6.26 1.73 1.18
N VAL A 145 -7.51 1.95 1.59
CA VAL A 145 -8.11 1.28 2.76
C VAL A 145 -8.08 -0.24 2.60
N GLU A 146 -8.50 -0.76 1.44
CA GLU A 146 -8.52 -2.20 1.20
C GLU A 146 -7.12 -2.80 1.09
N LYS A 147 -6.14 -2.06 0.55
CA LYS A 147 -4.73 -2.47 0.57
C LYS A 147 -4.21 -2.56 2.00
N GLU A 148 -4.51 -1.56 2.82
CA GLU A 148 -4.06 -1.50 4.19
C GLU A 148 -4.69 -2.61 5.06
N LYS A 149 -5.99 -2.87 4.91
CA LYS A 149 -6.67 -4.01 5.56
C LYS A 149 -6.01 -5.35 5.23
N ARG A 150 -5.70 -5.61 3.95
CA ARG A 150 -4.98 -6.84 3.55
C ARG A 150 -3.60 -6.94 4.18
N ASN A 151 -2.89 -5.82 4.33
CA ASN A 151 -1.60 -5.80 5.01
C ASN A 151 -1.74 -6.12 6.50
N VAL A 152 -2.74 -5.54 7.18
CA VAL A 152 -3.09 -5.85 8.57
C VAL A 152 -3.38 -7.34 8.74
N GLU A 153 -4.25 -7.91 7.91
CA GLU A 153 -4.61 -9.34 7.98
C GLU A 153 -3.42 -10.28 7.72
N ARG A 154 -2.50 -9.89 6.83
CA ARG A 154 -1.29 -10.67 6.59
C ARG A 154 -0.29 -10.61 7.73
N SER A 155 -0.32 -9.56 8.52
CA SER A 155 0.54 -9.44 9.70
C SER A 155 -0.10 -10.06 10.94
N LEU A 156 -1.41 -9.90 11.13
CA LEU A 156 -2.09 -10.27 12.37
C LEU A 156 -2.93 -11.56 12.26
N GLY A 157 -3.18 -12.04 11.04
CA GLY A 157 -4.20 -13.06 10.77
C GLY A 157 -5.57 -12.42 10.50
N PRO A 158 -6.61 -13.25 10.26
CA PRO A 158 -7.98 -12.75 10.06
C PRO A 158 -8.43 -11.89 11.25
N THR A 159 -8.99 -10.71 10.98
CA THR A 159 -9.49 -9.79 12.00
C THR A 159 -10.92 -9.35 11.67
N GLU A 160 -11.82 -9.43 12.64
CA GLU A 160 -13.23 -9.04 12.42
C GLU A 160 -13.43 -7.52 12.32
N ASN A 161 -12.51 -6.72 12.89
CA ASN A 161 -12.60 -5.25 12.90
C ASN A 161 -11.23 -4.59 12.69
N ALA A 162 -10.65 -4.75 11.50
CA ALA A 162 -9.35 -4.14 11.17
C ALA A 162 -9.38 -2.60 11.33
N GLU A 163 -10.47 -1.93 10.95
CA GLU A 163 -10.59 -0.46 10.95
C GLU A 163 -10.58 0.16 12.36
N GLY A 164 -10.97 -0.61 13.39
CA GLY A 164 -10.92 -0.17 14.78
C GLY A 164 -9.58 -0.37 15.46
N LEU A 165 -8.62 -1.02 14.79
CA LEU A 165 -7.30 -1.25 15.37
C LEU A 165 -6.52 0.06 15.44
N THR A 166 -5.70 0.19 16.48
CA THR A 166 -4.74 1.27 16.65
C THR A 166 -3.41 0.70 17.08
N GLY A 167 -2.33 1.21 16.52
CA GLY A 167 -0.99 0.73 16.80
C GLY A 167 -0.01 1.34 15.82
N ASP A 168 1.11 0.66 15.68
CA ASP A 168 2.23 1.10 14.88
C ASP A 168 2.50 0.13 13.74
N VAL A 169 3.05 0.64 12.66
CA VAL A 169 3.63 -0.12 11.57
C VAL A 169 5.14 -0.06 11.71
N ILE A 170 5.76 -1.23 11.74
CA ILE A 170 7.20 -1.39 11.74
C ILE A 170 7.61 -1.81 10.34
N THR A 171 8.49 -1.05 9.71
CA THR A 171 9.07 -1.34 8.40
C THR A 171 10.56 -1.61 8.53
N LYS A 172 11.07 -2.47 7.67
CA LYS A 172 12.50 -2.80 7.62
C LYS A 172 12.89 -3.17 6.19
N LYS A 173 14.14 -2.91 5.81
CA LYS A 173 14.69 -3.40 4.54
C LYS A 173 15.79 -4.43 4.79
N LEU A 174 15.84 -5.42 3.91
CA LEU A 174 16.89 -6.43 3.86
C LEU A 174 17.60 -6.31 2.51
N ASP A 175 18.91 -6.13 2.56
CA ASP A 175 19.74 -6.25 1.35
C ASP A 175 20.04 -7.73 1.15
N LEU A 176 19.73 -8.23 -0.04
CA LEU A 176 19.83 -9.62 -0.43
C LEU A 176 20.76 -9.78 -1.62
N VAL A 177 21.41 -10.94 -1.70
CA VAL A 177 22.00 -11.42 -2.95
C VAL A 177 21.28 -12.70 -3.34
N LEU A 178 20.72 -12.70 -4.54
CA LEU A 178 19.99 -13.81 -5.15
C LEU A 178 20.84 -14.40 -6.28
N THR A 179 21.20 -15.68 -6.21
CA THR A 179 21.75 -16.41 -7.36
C THR A 179 20.58 -16.80 -8.28
N ILE A 180 20.54 -16.25 -9.50
CA ILE A 180 19.49 -16.52 -10.50
C ILE A 180 20.17 -16.91 -11.81
N GLY A 181 20.03 -18.17 -12.21
CA GLY A 181 20.67 -18.68 -13.42
C GLY A 181 22.20 -18.72 -13.28
N GLY A 182 22.68 -18.99 -12.06
CA GLY A 182 24.12 -19.00 -11.74
C GLY A 182 24.77 -17.62 -11.52
N GLU A 183 24.04 -16.52 -11.75
CA GLU A 183 24.53 -15.16 -11.53
C GLU A 183 24.00 -14.59 -10.21
N ASP A 184 24.90 -14.02 -9.40
CA ASP A 184 24.53 -13.30 -8.19
C ASP A 184 23.98 -11.91 -8.54
N LYS A 185 22.76 -11.61 -8.09
CA LYS A 185 22.03 -10.37 -8.36
C LYS A 185 21.62 -9.72 -7.04
N PRO A 186 21.96 -8.44 -6.81
CA PRO A 186 21.59 -7.76 -5.59
C PRO A 186 20.12 -7.32 -5.64
N TYR A 187 19.41 -7.50 -4.53
CA TYR A 187 18.00 -7.14 -4.35
C TYR A 187 17.79 -6.49 -2.99
N VAL A 188 16.75 -5.69 -2.87
CA VAL A 188 16.24 -5.15 -1.62
C VAL A 188 14.85 -5.72 -1.37
N MET A 189 14.66 -6.35 -0.22
CA MET A 189 13.37 -6.84 0.26
C MET A 189 12.83 -5.90 1.33
N THR A 190 11.63 -5.36 1.13
CA THR A 190 10.96 -4.52 2.12
C THR A 190 10.00 -5.38 2.94
N LEU A 191 10.15 -5.33 4.25
CA LEU A 191 9.31 -6.00 5.23
C LEU A 191 8.43 -5.00 5.96
N LEU A 192 7.23 -5.45 6.34
CA LEU A 192 6.28 -4.69 7.14
C LEU A 192 5.64 -5.58 8.20
N LYS A 193 5.42 -5.05 9.39
CA LYS A 193 4.77 -5.73 10.51
C LYS A 193 3.91 -4.73 11.29
N TYR A 194 2.70 -5.11 11.63
CA TYR A 194 1.83 -4.31 12.49
C TYR A 194 2.05 -4.69 13.95
N ASP A 195 2.24 -3.68 14.79
CA ASP A 195 2.34 -3.80 16.23
C ASP A 195 1.11 -3.13 16.85
N VAL A 196 0.08 -3.93 17.12
CA VAL A 196 -1.17 -3.47 17.73
C VAL A 196 -1.29 -3.99 19.16
N LYS A 197 -1.86 -3.18 20.06
CA LYS A 197 -2.10 -3.61 21.44
C LYS A 197 -3.12 -4.76 21.45
N GLY A 198 -2.73 -5.93 21.94
CA GLY A 198 -3.61 -7.10 22.05
C GLY A 198 -2.86 -8.45 22.04
N ASN A 199 -3.61 -9.54 21.86
CA ASN A 199 -3.09 -10.91 21.85
C ASN A 199 -2.78 -11.44 20.43
N ALA A 200 -2.70 -10.55 19.44
CA ALA A 200 -2.28 -10.91 18.09
C ALA A 200 -0.78 -11.21 18.09
N ARG A 201 -0.36 -12.27 17.40
CA ARG A 201 1.07 -12.57 17.18
C ARG A 201 1.47 -11.99 15.83
N PRO A 202 2.04 -10.77 15.79
CA PRO A 202 2.34 -10.14 14.53
C PRO A 202 3.46 -10.89 13.81
N ARG A 203 3.34 -11.00 12.48
CA ARG A 203 4.36 -11.59 11.61
C ARG A 203 4.80 -10.58 10.56
N TRP A 204 6.05 -10.71 10.13
CA TRP A 204 6.57 -9.93 9.02
C TRP A 204 5.86 -10.32 7.72
N VAL A 205 5.55 -9.29 6.93
CA VAL A 205 4.95 -9.39 5.61
C VAL A 205 5.96 -8.87 4.60
N VAL A 206 6.24 -9.64 3.55
CA VAL A 206 7.07 -9.18 2.44
C VAL A 206 6.25 -8.20 1.60
N GLN A 207 6.57 -6.92 1.66
CA GLN A 207 5.85 -5.86 0.93
C GLN A 207 6.37 -5.64 -0.48
N ASP A 208 7.68 -5.81 -0.67
CA ASP A 208 8.33 -5.50 -1.93
C ASP A 208 9.63 -6.29 -2.08
N LEU A 209 10.02 -6.53 -3.33
CA LEU A 209 11.29 -7.16 -3.69
C LEU A 209 11.76 -6.57 -5.03
N LYS A 210 12.82 -5.76 -4.99
CA LYS A 210 13.34 -5.02 -6.15
C LYS A 210 14.84 -5.22 -6.32
N PRO A 211 15.38 -5.16 -7.55
CA PRO A 211 16.83 -5.09 -7.75
C PRO A 211 17.42 -3.93 -6.94
N ALA A 212 18.59 -4.14 -6.32
CA ALA A 212 19.32 -3.05 -5.70
C ALA A 212 19.77 -2.07 -6.79
N SER A 213 19.60 -0.78 -6.53
CA SER A 213 19.97 0.31 -7.45
C SER A 213 21.46 0.63 -7.36
#